data_AF-A0A9C8ZJE8-F1
#
_entry.id   AF-A0A9C8ZJE8-F1
#
_cell.length_a   1.000
_cell.length_b   1.000
_cell.length_c   1.000
_cell.angle_alpha   90.00
_cell.angle_beta   90.00
_cell.angle_gamma   90.00
#
_symmetry.space_group_name_H-M   'P 1'
#
loop_
_entity.id
_entity.type
_entity.pdbx_description
1 polymer ?
#
loop_
_entity_poly.entity_id
_entity_poly.type
_entity_poly.pdbx_seq_one_letter_code
_entity_poly.pdbx_strand_id
1 'polypeptide(L)'
;MIVHGIILFLLSLSLAQAAETAPPQAEQALRQLLDDIDKHEQRNDRQRAALQRIEQQLACNWTLIRSYEICDRLYQDEPQNQLTCVRKAKENAARCLTGTSD
;
A
#
# COMPACT_ATOMS: atom_id res chain seq x y z
N MET A 1 45.12 -30.31 45.35
CA MET A 1 43.86 -29.54 45.23
C MET A 1 44.02 -28.14 44.62
N ILE A 2 45.21 -27.69 44.20
CA ILE A 2 45.39 -26.33 43.64
C ILE A 2 45.04 -26.28 42.14
N VAL A 3 45.32 -27.36 41.40
CA VAL A 3 45.12 -27.43 39.93
C VAL A 3 43.63 -27.39 39.54
N HIS A 4 42.74 -27.98 40.35
CA HIS A 4 41.29 -27.97 40.06
C HIS A 4 40.67 -26.57 40.23
N GLY A 5 41.19 -25.74 41.13
CA GLY A 5 40.71 -24.37 41.32
C GLY A 5 41.09 -23.43 40.17
N ILE A 6 42.26 -23.63 39.57
CA ILE A 6 42.74 -22.81 38.45
C ILE A 6 41.93 -23.08 37.18
N ILE A 7 41.57 -24.34 36.92
CA ILE A 7 40.76 -24.72 35.76
C ILE A 7 39.34 -24.14 35.87
N LEU A 8 38.74 -24.19 37.07
CA LEU A 8 37.42 -23.60 37.32
C LEU A 8 37.43 -22.07 37.20
N PHE A 9 38.51 -21.42 37.64
CA PHE A 9 38.69 -19.97 37.48
C PHE A 9 38.82 -19.56 36.01
N LEU A 10 39.62 -20.27 35.22
CA LEU A 10 39.78 -20.01 33.78
C LEU A 10 38.49 -20.25 32.96
N LEU A 11 37.67 -21.22 33.35
CA LEU A 11 36.36 -21.46 32.74
C LEU A 11 35.38 -20.33 33.06
N SER A 12 35.41 -19.77 34.27
CA SER A 12 34.55 -18.61 34.62
C SER A 12 34.94 -17.33 33.88
N LEU A 13 36.23 -17.10 33.61
CA LEU A 13 36.72 -15.97 32.80
C LEU A 13 36.30 -16.06 31.33
N SER A 14 36.16 -17.28 30.81
CA SER A 14 35.73 -17.53 29.41
C SER A 14 34.22 -17.33 29.23
N LEU A 15 33.43 -17.60 30.27
CA LEU A 15 31.98 -17.38 30.27
C LEU A 15 31.60 -15.92 30.54
N ALA A 16 32.42 -15.17 31.30
CA ALA A 16 32.21 -13.74 31.52
C ALA A 16 32.40 -12.90 30.23
N GLN A 17 33.27 -13.34 29.31
CA GLN A 17 33.46 -12.69 28.01
C GLN A 17 32.42 -13.10 26.95
N ALA A 18 31.60 -14.12 27.22
CA ALA A 18 30.49 -14.52 26.35
C ALA A 18 29.18 -13.79 26.69
N ALA A 19 29.17 -12.96 27.74
CA ALA A 19 27.99 -12.31 28.28
C ALA A 19 28.05 -10.78 28.16
N GLU A 20 28.52 -10.23 27.03
CA GLU A 20 28.48 -8.80 26.69
C GLU A 20 28.96 -8.71 25.23
N THR A 21 28.31 -8.14 24.23
CA THR A 21 27.06 -7.40 24.01
C THR A 21 26.84 -7.54 22.50
N ALA A 22 25.61 -7.54 21.99
CA ALA A 22 25.46 -7.20 20.57
C ALA A 22 26.18 -5.84 20.39
N PRO A 23 27.17 -5.71 19.48
CA PRO A 23 27.95 -4.50 19.41
C PRO A 23 26.97 -3.33 19.24
N PRO A 24 27.15 -2.18 19.90
CA PRO A 24 26.20 -1.07 19.84
C PRO A 24 25.84 -0.66 18.39
N GLN A 25 26.74 -0.92 17.44
CA GLN A 25 26.51 -0.79 16.00
C GLN A 25 25.42 -1.74 15.45
N ALA A 26 25.34 -2.99 15.91
CA ALA A 26 24.31 -3.95 15.51
C ALA A 26 22.94 -3.56 16.08
N GLU A 27 22.87 -3.06 17.32
CA GLU A 27 21.62 -2.55 17.89
C GLU A 27 21.15 -1.29 17.14
N GLN A 28 22.07 -0.37 16.82
CA GLN A 28 21.75 0.82 16.04
C GLN A 28 21.32 0.47 14.61
N ALA A 29 21.98 -0.48 13.96
CA ALA A 29 21.59 -0.99 12.64
C ALA A 29 20.21 -1.66 12.66
N LEU A 30 19.89 -2.43 13.71
CA LEU A 30 18.57 -3.03 13.88
C LEU A 30 17.48 -1.96 14.05
N ARG A 31 17.74 -0.93 14.86
CA ARG A 31 16.80 0.20 15.04
C ARG A 31 16.57 0.96 13.73
N GLN A 32 17.63 1.19 12.94
CA GLN A 32 17.52 1.81 11.63
C GLN A 32 16.70 0.95 10.66
N LEU A 33 16.94 -0.37 10.64
CA LEU A 33 16.20 -1.29 9.78
C LEU A 33 14.70 -1.31 10.13
N LEU A 34 14.36 -1.28 11.42
CA LEU A 34 12.97 -1.21 11.88
C LEU A 34 12.28 0.10 11.46
N ASP A 35 12.98 1.24 11.59
CA ASP A 35 12.48 2.54 11.14
C ASP A 35 12.29 2.60 9.61
N ASP A 36 13.21 2.00 8.86
CA ASP A 36 13.08 1.88 7.40
C ASP A 36 11.90 0.98 7.00
N ILE A 37 11.69 -0.13 7.71
CA ILE A 37 10.51 -1.01 7.48
C ILE A 37 9.21 -0.22 7.72
N ASP A 38 9.09 0.50 8.83
CA ASP A 38 7.89 1.31 9.13
C ASP A 38 7.66 2.39 8.05
N LYS A 39 8.72 3.08 7.61
CA LYS A 39 8.63 4.04 6.50
C LYS A 39 8.17 3.39 5.19
N HIS A 40 8.67 2.19 4.90
CA HIS A 40 8.27 1.45 3.71
C HIS A 40 6.82 0.98 3.78
N GLU A 41 6.35 0.54 4.95
CA GLU A 41 4.96 0.16 5.19
C GLU A 41 4.03 1.35 4.98
N GLN A 42 4.32 2.50 5.60
CA GLN A 42 3.53 3.71 5.42
C GLN A 42 3.50 4.19 3.95
N ARG A 43 4.62 4.06 3.22
CA ARG A 43 4.64 4.37 1.79
C ARG A 43 3.78 3.40 0.99
N ASN A 44 3.83 2.11 1.30
CA ASN A 44 3.03 1.09 0.63
C ASN A 44 1.54 1.34 0.83
N ASP A 45 1.12 1.68 2.05
CA ASP A 45 -0.28 2.01 2.34
C ASP A 45 -0.77 3.24 1.56
N ARG A 46 0.07 4.29 1.47
CA ARG A 46 -0.25 5.46 0.63
C ARG A 46 -0.35 5.09 -0.85
N GLN A 47 0.52 4.23 -1.34
CA GLN A 47 0.48 3.76 -2.73
C GLN A 47 -0.77 2.91 -3.00
N ARG A 48 -1.14 2.01 -2.08
CA ARG A 48 -2.38 1.22 -2.18
C ARG A 48 -3.61 2.11 -2.23
N ALA A 49 -3.70 3.10 -1.34
CA ALA A 49 -4.81 4.06 -1.35
C ALA A 49 -4.85 4.88 -2.66
N ALA A 50 -3.69 5.24 -3.21
CA ALA A 50 -3.62 5.92 -4.51
C ALA A 50 -4.08 5.01 -5.67
N LEU A 51 -3.63 3.74 -5.67
CA LEU A 51 -4.04 2.74 -6.66
C LEU A 51 -5.55 2.51 -6.64
N GLN A 52 -6.15 2.36 -5.46
CA GLN A 52 -7.60 2.20 -5.32
C GLN A 52 -8.39 3.38 -5.93
N ARG A 53 -7.91 4.62 -5.74
CA ARG A 53 -8.53 5.80 -6.36
C ARG A 53 -8.40 5.78 -7.88
N ILE A 54 -7.25 5.39 -8.41
CA ILE A 54 -7.01 5.29 -9.85
C ILE A 54 -7.91 4.19 -10.46
N GLU A 55 -7.99 3.03 -9.81
CA GLU A 55 -8.87 1.93 -10.23
C GLU A 55 -10.34 2.37 -10.27
N GLN A 56 -10.80 3.09 -9.25
CA GLN A 56 -12.15 3.66 -9.25
C GLN A 56 -12.36 4.63 -10.42
N GLN A 57 -11.43 5.57 -10.64
CA GLN A 57 -11.53 6.52 -11.75
C GLN A 57 -11.57 5.81 -13.11
N LEU A 58 -10.76 4.78 -13.29
CA LEU A 58 -10.73 3.98 -14.50
C LEU A 58 -12.05 3.24 -14.71
N ALA A 59 -12.64 2.67 -13.65
CA ALA A 59 -13.94 2.01 -13.72
C ALA A 59 -15.08 2.99 -14.08
N CYS A 60 -15.08 4.20 -13.49
CA CYS A 60 -16.05 5.25 -13.82
C CYS A 60 -15.93 5.68 -15.30
N ASN A 61 -14.70 5.92 -15.78
CA ASN A 61 -14.44 6.32 -17.15
C ASN A 61 -14.79 5.21 -18.15
N TRP A 62 -14.49 3.95 -17.82
CA TRP A 62 -14.85 2.81 -18.65
C TRP A 62 -16.38 2.69 -18.82
N THR A 63 -17.12 2.91 -17.73
CA THR A 63 -18.58 2.91 -17.75
C THR A 63 -19.14 4.02 -18.64
N LEU A 64 -18.51 5.19 -18.64
CA LEU A 64 -18.90 6.31 -19.52
C LEU A 64 -18.70 5.95 -21.00
N ILE A 65 -17.52 5.41 -21.36
CA ILE A 65 -17.21 5.00 -22.73
C ILE A 65 -18.25 3.98 -23.22
N ARG A 66 -18.49 2.94 -22.42
CA ARG A 66 -19.49 1.92 -22.75
C ARG A 66 -20.89 2.51 -22.89
N SER A 67 -21.23 3.49 -22.07
CA SER A 67 -22.53 4.16 -22.15
C SER A 67 -22.68 4.95 -23.45
N TYR A 68 -21.62 5.59 -23.97
CA TYR A 68 -21.66 6.25 -25.28
C TYR A 68 -21.92 5.24 -26.40
N GLU A 69 -21.23 4.10 -26.40
CA GLU A 69 -21.47 3.03 -27.39
C GLU A 69 -22.92 2.52 -27.35
N ILE A 70 -23.51 2.42 -26.14
CA ILE A 70 -24.91 2.02 -25.98
C ILE A 70 -25.84 3.11 -26.49
N CYS A 71 -25.61 4.38 -26.13
CA CYS A 71 -26.44 5.50 -26.58
C CYS A 71 -26.43 5.62 -28.11
N ASP A 72 -25.27 5.47 -28.75
CA ASP A 72 -25.14 5.48 -30.20
C ASP A 72 -25.90 4.32 -30.85
N ARG A 73 -25.79 3.10 -30.31
CA ARG A 73 -26.51 1.93 -30.85
C ARG A 73 -28.02 2.00 -30.67
N LEU A 74 -28.49 2.53 -29.54
CA LEU A 74 -29.93 2.55 -29.22
C LEU A 74 -30.67 3.71 -29.89
N TYR A 75 -30.01 4.85 -30.09
CA TYR A 75 -30.66 6.08 -30.51
C TYR A 75 -30.02 6.69 -31.77
N GLN A 76 -29.39 5.87 -32.61
CA GLN A 76 -28.68 6.29 -33.82
C GLN A 76 -29.49 7.24 -34.71
N ASP A 77 -30.79 6.96 -34.86
CA ASP A 77 -31.71 7.73 -35.71
C ASP A 77 -32.58 8.72 -34.92
N GLU A 78 -32.36 8.81 -33.60
CA GLU A 78 -33.16 9.61 -32.66
C GLU A 78 -32.26 10.60 -31.89
N PRO A 79 -31.80 11.69 -32.54
CA PRO A 79 -30.74 12.55 -32.01
C PRO A 79 -31.07 13.16 -30.64
N GLN A 80 -32.33 13.46 -30.37
CA GLN A 80 -32.75 13.99 -29.05
C GLN A 80 -32.66 12.94 -27.94
N ASN A 81 -32.97 11.68 -28.25
CA ASN A 81 -32.87 10.59 -27.30
C ASN A 81 -31.40 10.20 -27.07
N GLN A 82 -30.58 10.23 -28.12
CA GLN A 82 -29.12 10.07 -28.03
C GLN A 82 -28.50 11.13 -27.12
N LEU A 83 -28.82 12.42 -27.33
CA LEU A 83 -28.34 13.52 -26.49
C LEU A 83 -28.75 13.35 -25.02
N THR A 84 -29.99 12.92 -24.78
CA THR A 84 -30.48 12.68 -23.42
C THR A 84 -29.75 11.51 -22.75
N CYS A 85 -29.51 10.43 -23.49
CA CYS A 85 -28.76 9.27 -23.03
C CYS A 85 -27.31 9.65 -22.67
N VAL A 86 -26.60 10.33 -23.58
CA VAL A 86 -25.22 10.79 -23.38
C VAL A 86 -25.10 11.74 -22.19
N ARG A 87 -26.06 12.65 -22.01
CA ARG A 87 -26.10 13.56 -20.87
C ARG A 87 -26.23 12.81 -19.54
N LYS A 88 -27.16 11.84 -19.45
CA LYS A 88 -27.32 11.02 -18.25
C LYS A 88 -26.08 10.17 -17.96
N ALA A 89 -25.42 9.65 -19.00
CA ALA A 89 -24.16 8.92 -18.86
C ALA A 89 -23.05 9.82 -18.25
N LYS A 90 -22.94 11.07 -18.72
CA LYS A 90 -22.00 12.06 -18.16
C LYS A 90 -22.30 12.39 -16.69
N GLU A 91 -23.57 12.61 -16.35
CA GLU A 91 -24.00 12.87 -14.97
C GLU A 91 -23.66 11.70 -14.03
N ASN A 92 -23.89 10.46 -14.48
CA ASN A 92 -23.55 9.26 -13.72
C ASN A 92 -22.03 9.11 -13.55
N ALA A 93 -21.25 9.34 -14.60
CA ALA A 93 -19.79 9.28 -14.54
C ALA A 93 -19.22 10.36 -13.60
N ALA A 94 -19.77 11.57 -13.65
CA ALA A 94 -19.40 12.65 -12.73
C ALA A 94 -19.66 12.27 -11.27
N ARG A 95 -20.85 11.73 -10.96
CA ARG A 95 -21.18 11.24 -9.61
C ARG A 95 -20.25 10.12 -9.13
N CYS A 96 -19.90 9.20 -10.02
CA CYS A 96 -18.96 8.11 -9.75
C CYS A 96 -17.56 8.64 -9.40
N LEU A 97 -17.09 9.65 -10.14
CA LEU A 97 -15.77 10.27 -9.94
C LEU A 97 -15.68 11.13 -8.67
N THR A 98 -16.79 11.78 -8.27
CA THR A 98 -16.84 12.61 -7.06
C THR A 98 -17.16 11.82 -5.80
N GLY A 99 -17.51 10.54 -5.90
CA GLY A 99 -17.84 9.69 -4.75
C GLY A 99 -19.17 10.03 -4.08
N THR A 100 -19.97 10.90 -4.69
CA THR A 100 -21.34 11.19 -4.25
C THR A 100 -22.27 10.12 -4.81
N SER A 101 -22.63 9.18 -3.95
CA SER A 101 -23.75 8.25 -4.16
C SER A 101 -24.98 8.87 -3.50
N ASP A 102 -26.10 8.96 -4.25
CA ASP A 102 -27.42 9.19 -3.66
C ASP A 102 -27.91 7.91 -2.97
#